data_AF-T2SQ93-F1
#
_entry.id   AF-T2SQ93-F1
#
_cell.length_a   1.000
_cell.length_b   1.000
_cell.length_c   1.000
_cell.angle_alpha   90.00
_cell.angle_beta   90.00
_cell.angle_gamma   90.00
#
_symmetry.space_group_name_H-M   'P 1'
#
loop_
_entity.id
_entity.type
_entity.pdbx_description
1 polymer ?
#
loop_
_entity_poly.entity_id
_entity_poly.type
_entity_poly.pdbx_seq_one_letter_code
_entity_poly.pdbx_strand_id
1 'polypeptide(L)'
;DSDDDLLKGLKIVTSGPSVKERTSTAKEKESKFKLDFDFPDENEGNFLTIAELYANEKRGSRLGVLFAPMSYNGGGFQASLIILHALSYASSFKHHTDLEFNAMIDSRDPENCMFDSFDNMGMGDVFTFCKAMEIYALNSKNGDKNGITLEEWAWLLPKNQKEAKFVAQLLCDGGINKYDLTCAGLTENLLKDNRWSYGMRDEFYDDDGNVIAEGDEATSLKLKNEGEVE
;
A
#
# COMPACT_ATOMS: atom_id res chain seq x y z
N ASP A 1 11.88 42.88 -25.51
CA ASP A 1 11.48 42.62 -24.12
C ASP A 1 10.38 41.56 -24.11
N SER A 2 10.36 40.48 -23.34
CA SER A 2 11.36 39.80 -22.49
C SER A 2 10.60 38.65 -21.79
N ASP A 3 10.39 37.50 -22.46
CA ASP A 3 9.69 36.35 -21.84
C ASP A 3 10.60 35.14 -21.61
N ASP A 4 11.88 35.23 -21.99
CA ASP A 4 12.85 34.12 -21.96
C ASP A 4 13.65 33.99 -20.65
N ASP A 5 13.23 34.68 -19.58
CA ASP A 5 14.09 34.83 -18.38
C ASP A 5 13.44 34.56 -17.02
N LEU A 6 12.25 33.95 -16.97
CA LEU A 6 11.60 33.66 -15.68
C LEU A 6 11.89 32.25 -15.10
N LEU A 7 12.57 31.37 -15.85
CA LEU A 7 12.74 29.97 -15.45
C LEU A 7 14.20 29.52 -15.24
N LYS A 8 15.20 30.38 -15.48
CA LYS A 8 16.63 29.99 -15.38
C LYS A 8 17.16 29.83 -13.95
N GLY A 9 16.35 30.11 -12.92
CA GLY A 9 16.74 30.03 -11.51
C GLY A 9 15.91 29.08 -10.66
N LEU A 10 14.84 28.47 -11.19
CA LEU A 10 14.10 27.46 -10.44
C LEU A 10 14.91 26.17 -10.46
N LYS A 11 15.51 25.84 -9.32
CA LYS A 11 16.07 24.52 -9.04
C LYS A 11 14.92 23.51 -9.21
N ILE A 12 14.83 22.89 -10.38
CA ILE A 12 13.98 21.73 -10.59
C ILE A 12 14.45 20.72 -9.54
N VAL A 13 13.65 20.56 -8.49
CA VAL A 13 13.78 19.44 -7.57
C VAL A 13 13.49 18.24 -8.44
N THR A 14 14.54 17.62 -8.96
CA THR A 14 14.46 16.36 -9.67
C THR A 14 13.75 15.40 -8.75
N SER A 15 12.47 15.16 -9.03
CA SER A 15 11.71 14.03 -8.53
C SER A 15 12.63 12.82 -8.59
N GLY A 16 12.88 12.21 -7.43
CA GLY A 16 13.71 11.00 -7.35
C GLY A 16 13.23 9.93 -8.35
N PRO A 17 14.07 8.92 -8.62
CA PRO A 17 13.82 7.91 -9.66
C PRO A 17 12.38 7.45 -9.68
N SER A 18 11.79 7.29 -10.86
CA SER A 18 10.42 6.79 -10.98
C SER A 18 10.30 5.41 -10.35
N VAL A 19 9.11 5.02 -9.91
CA VAL A 19 8.87 3.69 -9.28
C VAL A 19 9.38 2.55 -10.16
N LYS A 20 9.36 2.71 -11.50
CA LYS A 20 9.89 1.76 -12.48
C LYS A 20 11.42 1.69 -12.53
N GLU A 21 12.12 2.78 -12.26
CA GLU A 21 13.59 2.83 -12.24
C GLU A 21 14.17 2.31 -10.92
N ARG A 22 13.39 2.35 -9.83
CA ARG A 22 13.81 1.81 -8.52
C ARG A 22 13.83 0.27 -8.48
N THR A 23 13.00 -0.40 -9.28
CA THR A 23 12.86 -1.87 -9.24
C THR A 23 13.87 -2.63 -10.12
N SER A 24 14.59 -1.94 -11.02
CA SER A 24 15.46 -2.58 -12.02
C SER A 24 16.94 -2.65 -11.64
N THR A 25 17.38 -2.00 -10.55
CA THR A 25 18.81 -1.87 -10.22
C THR A 25 19.14 -2.55 -8.88
N ALA A 26 19.23 -3.87 -8.85
CA ALA A 26 19.73 -4.59 -7.66
C ALA A 26 21.27 -4.51 -7.63
N LYS A 27 21.86 -4.03 -6.52
CA LYS A 27 23.31 -4.12 -6.26
C LYS A 27 23.62 -5.51 -5.72
N GLU A 28 24.67 -6.16 -6.22
CA GLU A 28 25.04 -7.58 -5.99
C GLU A 28 25.18 -8.06 -4.52
N LYS A 29 25.10 -7.18 -3.51
CA LYS A 29 25.17 -7.54 -2.07
C LYS A 29 23.84 -7.42 -1.33
N GLU A 30 22.80 -6.91 -1.98
CA GLU A 30 21.50 -6.69 -1.36
C GLU A 30 20.53 -7.79 -1.80
N SER A 31 19.65 -8.21 -0.91
CA SER A 31 18.61 -9.15 -1.30
C SER A 31 17.77 -8.58 -2.42
N LYS A 32 17.41 -9.46 -3.35
CA LYS A 32 16.48 -9.15 -4.43
C LYS A 32 15.11 -8.73 -3.89
N PHE A 33 14.68 -9.26 -2.73
CA PHE A 33 13.34 -9.05 -2.19
C PHE A 33 13.34 -8.12 -0.99
N LYS A 34 12.28 -7.28 -0.89
CA LYS A 34 12.09 -6.35 0.22
C LYS A 34 12.21 -7.05 1.57
N LEU A 35 13.12 -6.54 2.39
CA LEU A 35 13.35 -6.97 3.79
C LEU A 35 13.62 -8.47 3.97
N ASP A 36 13.86 -9.23 2.89
CA ASP A 36 13.87 -10.71 2.91
C ASP A 36 12.67 -11.33 3.64
N PHE A 37 11.51 -10.67 3.54
CA PHE A 37 10.34 -11.12 4.29
C PHE A 37 9.72 -12.38 3.69
N ASP A 38 9.38 -13.32 4.57
CA ASP A 38 8.55 -14.50 4.30
C ASP A 38 7.62 -14.74 5.49
N PHE A 39 6.40 -15.19 5.20
CA PHE A 39 5.48 -15.69 6.22
C PHE A 39 6.07 -16.94 6.89
N PRO A 40 5.86 -17.12 8.20
CA PRO A 40 6.27 -18.33 8.89
C PRO A 40 5.43 -19.53 8.45
N ASP A 41 5.99 -20.75 8.52
CA ASP A 41 5.27 -21.99 8.16
C ASP A 41 4.05 -22.23 9.07
N GLU A 42 4.14 -21.81 10.32
CA GLU A 42 3.04 -21.83 11.29
C GLU A 42 2.93 -20.45 11.95
N ASN A 43 1.71 -19.91 11.99
CA ASN A 43 1.41 -18.68 12.69
C ASN A 43 0.05 -18.80 13.40
N GLU A 44 0.05 -18.47 14.69
CA GLU A 44 -1.15 -18.51 15.53
C GLU A 44 -1.84 -17.13 15.64
N GLY A 45 -1.19 -16.06 15.17
CA GLY A 45 -1.70 -14.69 15.21
C GLY A 45 -2.70 -14.40 14.09
N ASN A 46 -3.79 -13.69 14.39
CA ASN A 46 -4.78 -13.38 13.35
C ASN A 46 -4.24 -12.34 12.36
N PHE A 47 -3.38 -11.42 12.79
CA PHE A 47 -2.81 -10.39 11.93
C PHE A 47 -2.05 -11.01 10.76
N LEU A 48 -1.06 -11.86 11.04
CA LEU A 48 -0.25 -12.49 9.99
C LEU A 48 -1.08 -13.48 9.16
N THR A 49 -2.09 -14.14 9.74
CA THR A 49 -3.02 -15.01 9.00
C THR A 49 -3.78 -14.22 7.93
N ILE A 50 -4.37 -13.08 8.28
CA ILE A 50 -5.08 -12.24 7.31
C ILE A 50 -4.11 -11.61 6.31
N ALA A 51 -2.93 -11.18 6.74
CA ALA A 51 -1.89 -10.64 5.88
C ALA A 51 -1.41 -11.67 4.84
N GLU A 52 -1.26 -12.93 5.24
CA GLU A 52 -0.87 -14.03 4.36
C GLU A 52 -1.97 -14.38 3.37
N LEU A 53 -3.22 -14.50 3.83
CA LEU A 53 -4.38 -14.70 2.94
C LEU A 53 -4.46 -13.58 1.91
N TYR A 54 -4.29 -12.33 2.33
CA TYR A 54 -4.26 -11.18 1.43
C TYR A 54 -3.10 -11.27 0.42
N ALA A 55 -1.89 -11.61 0.85
CA ALA A 55 -0.71 -11.66 0.01
C ALA A 55 -0.79 -12.79 -1.04
N ASN A 56 -1.33 -13.94 -0.66
CA ASN A 56 -1.42 -15.13 -1.51
C ASN A 56 -2.69 -15.19 -2.38
N GLU A 57 -3.71 -14.39 -2.07
CA GLU A 57 -4.93 -14.34 -2.87
C GLU A 57 -4.72 -13.65 -4.23
N LYS A 58 -5.49 -14.06 -5.23
CA LYS A 58 -5.57 -13.41 -6.54
C LYS A 58 -5.86 -11.93 -6.38
N ARG A 59 -5.14 -11.07 -7.11
CA ARG A 59 -5.24 -9.60 -7.01
C ARG A 59 -6.69 -9.09 -6.98
N GLY A 60 -7.55 -9.55 -7.90
CA GLY A 60 -8.98 -9.21 -7.96
C GLY A 60 -9.86 -9.71 -6.80
N SER A 61 -9.32 -10.46 -5.84
CA SER A 61 -10.05 -10.97 -4.67
C SER A 61 -9.43 -10.53 -3.34
N ARG A 62 -8.24 -9.91 -3.37
CA ARG A 62 -7.52 -9.43 -2.20
C ARG A 62 -8.31 -8.44 -1.35
N LEU A 63 -9.06 -7.52 -1.95
CA LEU A 63 -9.90 -6.58 -1.20
C LEU A 63 -11.03 -7.31 -0.45
N GLY A 64 -11.60 -8.37 -1.05
CA GLY A 64 -12.61 -9.20 -0.40
C GLY A 64 -12.10 -9.86 0.88
N VAL A 65 -10.85 -10.35 0.86
CA VAL A 65 -10.16 -10.90 2.05
C VAL A 65 -10.07 -9.88 3.17
N LEU A 66 -9.75 -8.61 2.86
CA LEU A 66 -9.63 -7.55 3.88
C LEU A 66 -10.99 -7.07 4.41
N PHE A 67 -12.07 -7.19 3.64
CA PHE A 67 -13.40 -6.78 4.12
C PHE A 67 -14.02 -7.79 5.09
N ALA A 68 -13.70 -9.09 4.96
CA ALA A 68 -14.33 -10.13 5.77
C ALA A 68 -14.13 -9.98 7.30
N PRO A 69 -12.91 -9.72 7.82
CA PRO A 69 -12.71 -9.55 9.27
C PRO A 69 -13.40 -8.30 9.83
N MET A 70 -13.58 -7.26 9.02
CA MET A 70 -14.19 -5.99 9.45
C MET A 70 -15.71 -6.08 9.63
N SER A 71 -16.39 -7.00 8.93
CA SER A 71 -17.86 -7.12 9.01
C SER A 71 -18.37 -7.83 10.27
N TYR A 72 -17.52 -8.55 11.01
CA TYR A 72 -17.94 -9.42 12.12
C TYR A 72 -17.11 -9.29 13.40
N ASN A 73 -16.32 -8.22 13.55
CA ASN A 73 -15.34 -8.09 14.64
C ASN A 73 -14.45 -9.35 14.74
N GLY A 74 -14.13 -9.92 13.57
CA GLY A 74 -13.37 -11.16 13.46
C GLY A 74 -11.90 -10.91 13.80
N GLY A 75 -11.21 -11.97 14.22
CA GLY A 75 -9.76 -11.91 14.41
C GLY A 75 -9.06 -11.36 13.16
N GLY A 76 -8.09 -10.47 13.35
CA GLY A 76 -7.27 -9.92 12.25
C GLY A 76 -7.87 -8.69 11.56
N PHE A 77 -8.88 -8.05 12.17
CA PHE A 77 -9.37 -6.74 11.73
C PHE A 77 -8.25 -5.69 11.72
N GLN A 78 -7.24 -5.82 12.59
CA GLN A 78 -6.06 -4.94 12.63
C GLN A 78 -5.28 -5.01 11.31
N ALA A 79 -5.03 -6.21 10.78
CA ALA A 79 -4.38 -6.38 9.48
C ALA A 79 -5.22 -5.76 8.37
N SER A 80 -6.54 -5.98 8.39
CA SER A 80 -7.46 -5.42 7.40
C SER A 80 -7.39 -3.89 7.37
N LEU A 81 -7.52 -3.23 8.52
CA LEU A 81 -7.51 -1.78 8.63
C LEU A 81 -6.14 -1.19 8.29
N ILE A 82 -5.04 -1.78 8.78
CA ILE A 82 -3.68 -1.29 8.52
C ILE A 82 -3.34 -1.43 7.03
N ILE A 83 -3.65 -2.58 6.41
CA ILE A 83 -3.38 -2.79 4.99
C ILE A 83 -4.23 -1.82 4.15
N LEU A 84 -5.55 -1.75 4.37
CA LEU A 84 -6.43 -0.83 3.62
C LEU A 84 -6.00 0.63 3.77
N HIS A 85 -5.56 1.02 4.96
CA HIS A 85 -5.03 2.35 5.19
C HIS A 85 -3.71 2.56 4.43
N ALA A 86 -2.81 1.58 4.42
CA ALA A 86 -1.60 1.64 3.61
C ALA A 86 -1.91 1.81 2.11
N LEU A 87 -2.89 1.07 1.60
CA LEU A 87 -3.32 1.15 0.20
C LEU A 87 -3.77 2.56 -0.19
N SER A 88 -4.47 3.24 0.72
CA SER A 88 -4.99 4.61 0.49
C SER A 88 -3.87 5.65 0.31
N TYR A 89 -2.66 5.36 0.79
CA TYR A 89 -1.48 6.22 0.71
C TYR A 89 -0.29 5.59 -0.02
N ALA A 90 -0.50 4.49 -0.77
CA ALA A 90 0.59 3.70 -1.34
C ALA A 90 1.56 4.50 -2.24
N SER A 91 1.08 5.54 -2.94
CA SER A 91 1.93 6.44 -3.74
C SER A 91 2.74 7.46 -2.92
N SER A 92 2.39 7.64 -1.65
CA SER A 92 2.94 8.63 -0.74
C SER A 92 4.02 8.05 0.18
N PHE A 93 4.07 6.73 0.37
CA PHE A 93 5.13 6.03 1.09
C PHE A 93 6.42 5.95 0.25
N LYS A 94 7.23 7.01 0.32
CA LYS A 94 8.47 7.15 -0.47
C LYS A 94 9.62 7.81 0.30
N HIS A 95 9.54 7.82 1.63
CA HIS A 95 10.41 8.64 2.48
C HIS A 95 11.68 7.92 2.94
N HIS A 96 11.60 6.60 3.10
CA HIS A 96 12.72 5.72 3.49
C HIS A 96 12.69 4.43 2.69
N THR A 97 13.87 3.89 2.44
CA THR A 97 14.14 2.64 1.71
C THR A 97 13.83 1.41 2.54
N ASP A 98 13.63 0.28 1.86
CA ASP A 98 13.53 -1.03 2.51
C ASP A 98 14.79 -1.35 3.32
N LEU A 99 15.98 -0.99 2.84
CA LEU A 99 17.23 -1.16 3.59
C LEU A 99 17.24 -0.35 4.90
N GLU A 100 16.82 0.92 4.86
CA GLU A 100 16.74 1.76 6.06
C GLU A 100 15.73 1.23 7.07
N PHE A 101 14.56 0.78 6.61
CA PHE A 101 13.58 0.10 7.48
C PHE A 101 14.13 -1.20 8.06
N ASN A 102 14.80 -2.03 7.25
CA ASN A 102 15.37 -3.29 7.75
C ASN A 102 16.45 -3.03 8.81
N ALA A 103 17.36 -2.08 8.55
CA ALA A 103 18.40 -1.70 9.50
C ALA A 103 17.81 -1.18 10.80
N MET A 104 16.75 -0.35 10.74
CA MET A 104 16.05 0.13 11.93
C MET A 104 15.39 -1.02 12.69
N ILE A 105 14.68 -1.93 12.02
CA ILE A 105 13.99 -3.06 12.67
C ILE A 105 14.99 -4.04 13.30
N ASP A 106 16.15 -4.25 12.69
CA ASP A 106 17.18 -5.17 13.20
C ASP A 106 18.00 -4.54 14.35
N SER A 107 18.06 -3.21 14.46
CA SER A 107 18.85 -2.49 15.48
C SER A 107 18.05 -1.90 16.63
N ARG A 108 16.72 -1.78 16.51
CA ARG A 108 15.86 -1.25 17.59
C ARG A 108 15.85 -2.14 18.83
N ASP A 109 15.56 -1.54 19.96
CA ASP A 109 15.32 -2.24 21.23
C ASP A 109 13.86 -2.73 21.30
N PRO A 110 13.59 -4.05 21.26
CA PRO A 110 12.23 -4.57 21.27
C PRO A 110 11.47 -4.33 22.57
N GLU A 111 12.17 -4.02 23.68
CA GLU A 111 11.52 -3.69 24.96
C GLU A 111 10.94 -2.26 24.98
N ASN A 112 11.34 -1.41 24.03
CA ASN A 112 10.79 -0.06 23.88
C ASN A 112 9.60 0.00 22.90
N CYS A 113 9.22 -1.12 22.29
CA CYS A 113 8.06 -1.18 21.40
C CYS A 113 6.76 -0.97 22.18
N MET A 114 5.84 -0.18 21.61
CA MET A 114 4.54 0.13 22.23
C MET A 114 3.61 -1.09 22.33
N PHE A 115 3.80 -2.08 21.47
CA PHE A 115 2.98 -3.29 21.39
C PHE A 115 3.84 -4.53 21.23
N ASP A 116 3.40 -5.66 21.79
CA ASP A 116 4.03 -6.95 21.53
C ASP A 116 3.70 -7.45 20.10
N SER A 117 2.45 -7.32 19.69
CA SER A 117 1.92 -7.68 18.37
C SER A 117 0.76 -6.75 17.98
N PHE A 118 0.53 -6.58 16.67
CA PHE A 118 -0.67 -5.96 16.12
C PHE A 118 -1.96 -6.70 16.55
N ASP A 119 -1.89 -8.00 16.86
CA ASP A 119 -3.03 -8.75 17.41
C ASP A 119 -3.49 -8.21 18.78
N ASN A 120 -2.60 -7.53 19.52
CA ASN A 120 -2.93 -6.91 20.81
C ASN A 120 -3.63 -5.55 20.68
N MET A 121 -3.69 -4.98 19.47
CA MET A 121 -4.23 -3.64 19.27
C MET A 121 -5.76 -3.65 19.28
N GLY A 122 -6.34 -2.80 20.13
CA GLY A 122 -7.76 -2.46 20.05
C GLY A 122 -8.03 -1.44 18.93
N MET A 123 -9.31 -1.13 18.69
CA MET A 123 -9.70 -0.15 17.66
C MET A 123 -9.06 1.23 17.84
N GLY A 124 -8.89 1.71 19.09
CA GLY A 124 -8.24 2.99 19.38
C GLY A 124 -6.74 2.98 19.05
N ASP A 125 -6.08 1.85 19.29
CA ASP A 125 -4.68 1.65 18.94
C ASP A 125 -4.50 1.61 17.43
N VAL A 126 -5.35 0.85 16.73
CA VAL A 126 -5.34 0.77 15.26
C VAL A 126 -5.58 2.14 14.64
N PHE A 127 -6.55 2.91 15.16
CA PHE A 127 -6.77 4.27 14.72
C PHE A 127 -5.51 5.13 14.87
N THR A 128 -4.85 5.06 16.02
CA THR A 128 -3.64 5.84 16.31
C THR A 128 -2.49 5.45 15.37
N PHE A 129 -2.30 4.15 15.12
CA PHE A 129 -1.30 3.66 14.19
C PHE A 129 -1.57 4.09 12.74
N CYS A 130 -2.84 4.00 12.29
CA CYS A 130 -3.24 4.53 10.99
C CYS A 130 -2.99 6.04 10.91
N LYS A 131 -3.29 6.83 11.94
CA LYS A 131 -2.94 8.26 11.97
C LYS A 131 -1.43 8.50 11.85
N ALA A 132 -0.59 7.67 12.48
CA ALA A 132 0.86 7.75 12.31
C ALA A 132 1.28 7.45 10.87
N MET A 133 0.69 6.44 10.23
CA MET A 133 0.92 6.15 8.79
C MET A 133 0.48 7.31 7.90
N GLU A 134 -0.68 7.91 8.16
CA GLU A 134 -1.16 9.08 7.42
C GLU A 134 -0.21 10.26 7.58
N ILE A 135 0.21 10.58 8.80
CA ILE A 135 1.18 11.64 9.06
C ILE A 135 2.47 11.32 8.31
N TYR A 136 2.99 10.09 8.42
CA TYR A 136 4.17 9.63 7.68
C TYR A 136 4.02 9.81 6.16
N ALA A 137 2.91 9.38 5.58
CA ALA A 137 2.62 9.54 4.15
C ALA A 137 2.55 11.02 3.73
N LEU A 138 1.85 11.84 4.52
CA LEU A 138 1.62 13.25 4.26
C LEU A 138 2.81 14.14 4.64
N ASN A 139 3.86 13.59 5.27
CA ASN A 139 5.03 14.37 5.68
C ASN A 139 5.82 14.92 4.50
N SER A 140 5.44 16.15 4.20
CA SER A 140 6.14 17.12 3.40
C SER A 140 7.59 17.24 3.86
N LYS A 141 8.54 16.67 3.11
CA LYS A 141 9.93 17.13 3.21
C LYS A 141 9.99 18.55 2.64
N ASN A 142 9.88 19.52 3.55
CA ASN A 142 10.59 20.81 3.55
C ASN A 142 10.48 21.45 4.95
N GLY A 143 11.17 20.90 5.95
CA GLY A 143 11.48 21.61 7.20
C GLY A 143 10.40 21.65 8.28
N ASP A 144 9.31 20.89 8.16
CA ASP A 144 8.29 20.83 9.22
C ASP A 144 8.66 19.77 10.28
N LYS A 145 8.59 20.15 11.56
CA LYS A 145 9.07 19.35 12.71
C LYS A 145 8.05 18.32 13.21
N ASN A 146 6.97 18.11 12.46
CA ASN A 146 5.76 17.42 12.94
C ASN A 146 5.54 16.07 12.26
N GLY A 147 6.63 15.38 11.89
CA GLY A 147 6.55 14.16 11.12
C GLY A 147 7.02 12.89 11.79
N ILE A 148 6.61 11.74 11.26
CA ILE A 148 7.07 10.42 11.74
C ILE A 148 8.42 10.09 11.08
N THR A 149 9.42 9.94 11.92
CA THR A 149 10.80 9.56 11.58
C THR A 149 10.99 8.04 11.66
N LEU A 150 12.12 7.52 11.17
CA LEU A 150 12.48 6.11 11.38
C LEU A 150 12.67 5.78 12.87
N GLU A 151 13.16 6.73 13.67
CA GLU A 151 13.33 6.59 15.11
C GLU A 151 11.97 6.41 15.81
N GLU A 152 10.95 7.11 15.33
CA GLU A 152 9.57 6.92 15.83
C GLU A 152 8.96 5.60 15.36
N TRP A 153 9.22 5.19 14.12
CA TRP A 153 8.80 3.87 13.64
C TRP A 153 9.39 2.71 14.47
N ALA A 154 10.56 2.90 15.09
CA ALA A 154 11.20 1.88 15.91
C ALA A 154 10.33 1.43 17.09
N TRP A 155 9.65 2.37 17.76
CA TRP A 155 8.78 2.05 18.89
C TRP A 155 7.28 1.97 18.52
N LEU A 156 6.87 2.55 17.38
CA LEU A 156 5.49 2.42 16.87
C LEU A 156 5.19 1.04 16.28
N LEU A 157 6.16 0.40 15.63
CA LEU A 157 6.01 -0.98 15.13
C LEU A 157 6.10 -1.99 16.31
N PRO A 158 5.36 -3.10 16.26
CA PRO A 158 5.31 -4.05 17.36
C PRO A 158 6.64 -4.79 17.54
N LYS A 159 6.84 -5.37 18.72
CA LYS A 159 7.97 -6.24 19.08
C LYS A 159 8.08 -7.44 18.13
N ASN A 160 6.95 -8.01 17.70
CA ASN A 160 6.90 -9.06 16.70
C ASN A 160 7.58 -8.61 15.40
N GLN A 161 8.78 -9.13 15.16
CA GLN A 161 9.62 -8.70 14.04
C GLN A 161 9.03 -9.08 12.68
N LYS A 162 8.28 -10.20 12.58
CA LYS A 162 7.64 -10.61 11.33
C LYS A 162 6.52 -9.66 10.95
N GLU A 163 5.68 -9.31 11.91
CA GLU A 163 4.64 -8.29 11.73
C GLU A 163 5.22 -6.92 11.36
N ALA A 164 6.26 -6.49 12.07
CA ALA A 164 6.96 -5.24 11.79
C ALA A 164 7.55 -5.22 10.37
N LYS A 165 8.20 -6.30 9.94
CA LYS A 165 8.72 -6.42 8.57
C LYS A 165 7.57 -6.46 7.55
N PHE A 166 6.47 -7.15 7.82
CA PHE A 166 5.32 -7.14 6.91
C PHE A 166 4.80 -5.71 6.67
N VAL A 167 4.52 -4.95 7.72
CA VAL A 167 4.02 -3.57 7.57
C VAL A 167 5.08 -2.65 6.98
N ALA A 168 6.34 -2.79 7.35
CA ALA A 168 7.42 -2.01 6.77
C ALA A 168 7.55 -2.22 5.25
N GLN A 169 7.23 -3.40 4.70
CA GLN A 169 7.19 -3.60 3.24
C GLN A 169 6.18 -2.66 2.54
N LEU A 170 5.08 -2.33 3.22
CA LEU A 170 4.04 -1.42 2.72
C LEU A 170 4.47 0.06 2.84
N LEU A 171 5.30 0.39 3.83
CA LEU A 171 5.73 1.76 4.15
C LEU A 171 7.05 2.19 3.48
N CYS A 172 7.87 1.23 3.05
CA CYS A 172 9.16 1.50 2.44
C CYS A 172 9.10 1.71 0.93
N ASP A 173 10.03 2.50 0.43
CA ASP A 173 10.23 2.74 -0.99
C ASP A 173 11.22 1.73 -1.61
N GLY A 174 11.18 1.58 -2.94
CA GLY A 174 12.09 0.66 -3.66
C GLY A 174 11.75 -0.82 -3.48
N GLY A 175 12.67 -1.73 -3.80
CA GLY A 175 12.61 -3.18 -3.54
C GLY A 175 11.54 -4.01 -4.28
N ILE A 176 11.82 -5.29 -4.56
CA ILE A 176 10.84 -6.22 -5.15
C ILE A 176 10.06 -6.89 -4.03
N ASN A 177 8.74 -6.70 -3.98
CA ASN A 177 7.91 -7.47 -3.06
C ASN A 177 7.68 -8.88 -3.61
N LYS A 178 7.99 -9.92 -2.82
CA LYS A 178 7.84 -11.34 -3.20
C LYS A 178 6.41 -11.73 -3.57
N TYR A 179 5.42 -11.08 -2.98
CA TYR A 179 3.99 -11.37 -3.13
C TYR A 179 3.26 -10.40 -4.07
N ASP A 180 4.00 -9.64 -4.89
CA ASP A 180 3.43 -8.62 -5.78
C ASP A 180 2.56 -7.58 -5.05
N LEU A 181 3.01 -7.15 -3.86
CA LEU A 181 2.43 -6.04 -3.10
C LEU A 181 3.09 -4.70 -3.49
N THR A 182 3.32 -4.45 -4.78
CA THR A 182 3.94 -3.21 -5.25
C THR A 182 2.93 -2.05 -5.24
N CYS A 183 3.35 -0.78 -5.13
CA CYS A 183 2.43 0.38 -5.14
C CYS A 183 1.44 0.37 -6.34
N ALA A 184 1.90 -0.08 -7.52
CA ALA A 184 1.04 -0.24 -8.70
C ALA A 184 0.06 -1.42 -8.56
N GLY A 185 0.53 -2.56 -8.04
CA GLY A 185 -0.30 -3.73 -7.72
C GLY A 185 -1.26 -3.54 -6.54
N LEU A 186 -0.94 -2.60 -5.64
CA LEU A 186 -1.67 -2.27 -4.42
C LEU A 186 -2.78 -1.23 -4.63
N THR A 187 -2.72 -0.42 -5.70
CA THR A 187 -3.65 0.71 -5.87
C THR A 187 -4.37 0.67 -7.22
N GLU A 188 -3.75 1.16 -8.29
CA GLU A 188 -4.45 1.34 -9.57
C GLU A 188 -4.85 0.01 -10.21
N ASN A 189 -3.94 -0.97 -10.22
CA ASN A 189 -4.24 -2.29 -10.81
C ASN A 189 -5.19 -3.10 -9.93
N LEU A 190 -5.09 -2.96 -8.60
CA LEU A 190 -6.03 -3.59 -7.69
C LEU A 190 -7.45 -3.06 -7.93
N LEU A 191 -7.61 -1.74 -8.01
CA LEU A 191 -8.92 -1.12 -8.28
C LEU A 191 -9.42 -1.44 -9.69
N LYS A 192 -8.55 -1.46 -10.71
CA LYS A 192 -8.92 -1.90 -12.07
C LYS A 192 -9.52 -3.30 -12.06
N ASP A 193 -8.87 -4.25 -11.40
CA ASP A 193 -9.33 -5.64 -11.34
C ASP A 193 -10.65 -5.82 -10.56
N ASN A 194 -10.96 -4.91 -9.63
CA ASN A 194 -12.11 -5.03 -8.73
C ASN A 194 -13.33 -4.19 -9.12
N ARG A 195 -13.19 -3.24 -10.06
CA ARG A 195 -14.26 -2.30 -10.45
C ARG A 195 -15.56 -3.00 -10.86
N TRP A 196 -15.46 -4.12 -11.57
CA TRP A 196 -16.60 -4.92 -12.01
C TRP A 196 -17.34 -5.56 -10.82
N SER A 197 -16.61 -6.29 -9.97
CA SER A 197 -17.18 -7.08 -8.87
C SER A 197 -17.80 -6.24 -7.75
N TYR A 198 -17.48 -4.94 -7.67
CA TYR A 198 -17.99 -4.03 -6.65
C TYR A 198 -19.02 -3.02 -7.15
N GLY A 199 -19.52 -3.16 -8.39
CA GLY A 199 -20.53 -2.25 -8.94
C GLY A 199 -20.03 -0.80 -9.05
N MET A 200 -18.72 -0.61 -9.26
CA MET A 200 -18.07 0.70 -9.37
C MET A 200 -17.68 1.06 -10.80
N ARG A 201 -18.35 0.46 -11.79
CA ARG A 201 -18.12 0.70 -13.21
C ARG A 201 -19.37 1.32 -13.83
N ASP A 202 -19.19 2.09 -14.90
CA ASP A 202 -20.29 2.44 -15.78
C ASP A 202 -20.77 1.15 -16.46
N GLU A 203 -21.89 0.62 -15.96
CA GLU A 203 -22.52 -0.60 -16.46
C GLU A 203 -23.31 -0.27 -17.73
N PHE A 204 -23.03 -1.02 -18.80
CA PHE A 204 -23.86 -1.02 -20.00
C PHE A 204 -24.74 -2.25 -19.92
N TYR A 205 -26.03 -2.04 -20.13
CA TYR A 205 -27.02 -3.10 -20.13
C TYR A 205 -27.37 -3.44 -21.57
N ASP A 206 -27.52 -4.73 -21.86
CA ASP A 206 -28.21 -5.15 -23.08
C ASP A 206 -29.71 -4.83 -22.98
N ASP A 207 -30.45 -5.05 -24.07
CA ASP A 207 -31.88 -4.78 -24.14
C ASP A 207 -32.69 -5.63 -23.14
N ASP A 208 -32.10 -6.72 -22.62
CA ASP A 208 -32.68 -7.62 -21.62
C ASP A 208 -32.31 -7.23 -20.18
N GLY A 209 -31.54 -6.16 -19.99
CA GLY A 209 -31.12 -5.64 -18.68
C GLY A 209 -29.94 -6.40 -18.04
N ASN A 210 -29.20 -7.20 -18.81
CA ASN A 210 -27.99 -7.87 -18.33
C ASN A 210 -26.76 -6.98 -18.51
N VAL A 211 -25.83 -7.04 -17.55
CA VAL A 211 -24.58 -6.27 -17.62
C VAL A 211 -23.65 -6.85 -18.68
N ILE A 212 -23.26 -6.02 -19.65
CA ILE A 212 -22.34 -6.40 -20.75
C ILE A 212 -20.89 -6.32 -20.26
N ALA A 213 -20.15 -7.43 -20.43
CA ALA A 213 -18.73 -7.51 -20.08
C ALA A 213 -17.85 -6.54 -20.90
N GLU A 214 -16.69 -6.13 -20.37
CA GLU A 214 -15.76 -5.26 -21.09
C GLU A 214 -15.25 -5.95 -22.38
N GLY A 215 -15.38 -5.25 -23.51
CA GLY A 215 -15.02 -5.79 -24.83
C GLY A 215 -15.58 -4.92 -25.98
N ASP A 216 -15.49 -5.43 -27.20
CA ASP A 216 -15.93 -4.73 -28.41
C ASP A 216 -17.41 -4.33 -28.34
N GLU A 217 -18.25 -5.13 -27.66
CA GLU A 217 -19.68 -4.89 -27.50
C GLU A 217 -19.98 -3.71 -26.56
N ALA A 218 -19.36 -3.66 -25.38
CA ALA A 218 -19.46 -2.51 -24.47
C ALA A 218 -18.88 -1.23 -25.09
N THR A 219 -17.81 -1.36 -25.90
CA THR A 219 -17.19 -0.24 -26.62
C THR A 219 -18.12 0.29 -27.72
N SER A 220 -18.81 -0.61 -28.42
CA SER A 220 -19.77 -0.25 -29.46
C SER A 220 -21.01 0.47 -28.90
N LEU A 221 -21.51 0.07 -27.71
CA LEU A 221 -22.59 0.80 -27.03
C LEU A 221 -22.15 2.18 -26.53
N LYS A 222 -20.93 2.32 -26.00
CA LYS A 222 -20.37 3.63 -25.62
C LYS A 222 -20.39 4.62 -26.80
N LEU A 223 -19.89 4.18 -27.96
CA LEU A 223 -19.85 5.00 -29.17
C LEU A 223 -21.24 5.34 -29.72
N LYS A 224 -22.22 4.44 -29.57
CA LYS A 224 -23.62 4.72 -29.94
C LYS A 224 -24.23 5.80 -29.05
N ASN A 225 -24.08 5.69 -27.74
CA ASN A 225 -24.69 6.62 -26.79
C ASN A 225 -24.03 8.01 -26.81
N GLU A 226 -22.73 8.11 -27.12
CA GLU A 226 -22.05 9.40 -27.31
C GLU A 226 -22.48 10.14 -28.59
N GLY A 227 -22.99 9.41 -29.59
CA GLY A 227 -23.50 9.99 -30.85
C GLY A 227 -24.96 10.45 -30.80
N GLU A 228 -25.69 10.15 -29.73
CA GLU A 228 -27.10 10.55 -29.54
C GLU A 228 -27.27 11.85 -28.73
N VAL A 229 -26.16 12.47 -28.31
CA VAL A 229 -26.17 13.78 -27.63
C VAL A 229 -25.99 14.91 -28.66
N GLU A 230 -27.07 15.22 -29.39
CA GLU A 230 -27.22 16.48 -30.16
C GLU A 230 -28.59 17.12 -29.89
#